data_AF-A0A1C5Z7Z0-F1
#
_entry.id   AF-A0A1C5Z7Z0-F1
#
_cell.length_a   1.000
_cell.length_b   1.000
_cell.length_c   1.000
_cell.angle_alpha   90.00
_cell.angle_beta   90.00
_cell.angle_gamma   90.00
#
_symmetry.space_group_name_H-M   'P 1'
#
loop_
_entity.id
_entity.type
_entity.pdbx_description
1 polymer ?
#
loop_
_entity_poly.entity_id
_entity_poly.type
_entity_poly.pdbx_seq_one_letter_code
_entity_poly.pdbx_strand_id
1 'polypeptide(L)'
;MENYIIELISVAGTFIAAYLGSLWALKNVKKEKYFEERKQIYYELASILPIIDTCITQSDYLQDCQLGGTAENKIVIMEMKLHDAEDRLKIMQESQHTYNEMHEVEIEISNWEYRIKRHKEYLQEMGELHKKLEEFDKSGKKNLLRLFASARVWNSYVELSVALHNEYYCNLGVVKEDIVHHVNNLIFYMRNDLQG
;
A
#
# COMPACT_ATOMS: atom_id res chain seq x y z
N MET A 1 -65.33 -28.16 -20.21
CA MET A 1 -64.37 -28.35 -19.09
C MET A 1 -62.92 -28.30 -19.57
N GLU A 2 -62.56 -28.86 -20.73
CA GLU A 2 -61.19 -28.80 -21.27
C GLU A 2 -60.63 -27.38 -21.46
N ASN A 3 -61.38 -26.47 -22.09
CA ASN A 3 -60.90 -25.09 -22.32
C ASN A 3 -60.59 -24.33 -21.02
N TYR A 4 -61.35 -24.59 -19.95
CA TYR A 4 -61.14 -23.96 -18.64
C TYR A 4 -59.88 -24.48 -17.94
N ILE A 5 -59.58 -25.78 -18.12
CA ILE A 5 -58.34 -26.40 -17.58
C ILE A 5 -57.12 -25.87 -18.34
N ILE A 6 -57.21 -25.71 -19.66
CA ILE A 6 -56.14 -25.14 -20.50
C ILE A 6 -55.87 -23.67 -20.12
N GLU A 7 -56.93 -22.87 -19.93
CA GLU A 7 -56.80 -21.49 -19.42
C GLU A 7 -56.15 -21.45 -18.04
N LEU A 8 -56.56 -22.32 -17.12
CA LEU A 8 -55.99 -22.35 -15.76
C LEU A 8 -54.49 -22.69 -15.77
N ILE A 9 -54.07 -23.65 -16.61
CA ILE A 9 -52.66 -24.02 -16.78
C ILE A 9 -51.86 -22.87 -17.43
N SER A 10 -52.43 -22.19 -18.42
CA SER A 10 -51.80 -21.04 -19.10
C SER A 10 -51.58 -19.87 -18.13
N VAL A 11 -52.60 -19.53 -17.33
CA VAL A 11 -52.52 -18.48 -16.31
C VAL A 11 -51.48 -18.85 -15.26
N ALA A 12 -51.48 -20.09 -14.75
CA ALA A 12 -50.48 -20.56 -13.80
C ALA A 12 -49.04 -20.50 -14.36
N GLY A 13 -48.85 -20.90 -15.62
CA GLY A 13 -47.56 -20.82 -16.30
C GLY A 13 -47.04 -19.38 -16.44
N THR A 14 -47.93 -18.44 -16.75
CA THR A 14 -47.62 -17.01 -16.86
C THR A 14 -47.20 -16.42 -15.51
N PHE A 15 -47.91 -16.77 -14.43
CA PHE A 15 -47.56 -16.35 -13.07
C PHE A 15 -46.19 -16.88 -12.62
N ILE A 16 -45.88 -18.16 -12.89
CA ILE A 16 -44.58 -18.75 -12.56
C ILE A 16 -43.44 -18.08 -13.34
N ALA A 17 -43.64 -17.85 -14.64
CA ALA A 17 -42.66 -17.17 -15.48
C ALA A 17 -42.40 -15.72 -15.02
N ALA A 18 -43.46 -14.98 -14.68
CA ALA A 18 -43.33 -13.62 -14.14
C ALA A 18 -42.62 -13.61 -12.79
N TYR A 19 -42.92 -14.55 -11.90
CA TYR A 19 -42.26 -14.68 -10.60
C TYR A 19 -40.76 -14.99 -10.76
N LEU A 20 -40.40 -15.97 -11.59
CA LEU A 20 -39.00 -16.27 -11.89
C LEU A 20 -38.28 -15.09 -12.54
N GLY A 21 -38.92 -14.42 -13.52
CA GLY A 21 -38.39 -13.21 -14.14
C GLY A 21 -38.09 -12.11 -13.11
N SER A 22 -38.98 -11.90 -12.13
CA SER A 22 -38.80 -10.93 -11.06
C SER A 22 -37.63 -11.28 -10.13
N LEU A 23 -37.45 -12.57 -9.79
CA LEU A 23 -36.32 -13.05 -8.99
C LEU A 23 -34.98 -12.86 -9.71
N TRP A 24 -34.92 -13.16 -11.01
CA TRP A 24 -33.74 -12.93 -11.83
C TRP A 24 -33.41 -11.44 -11.95
N ALA A 25 -34.42 -10.59 -12.15
CA ALA A 25 -34.24 -9.13 -12.16
C ALA A 25 -33.68 -8.62 -10.82
N LEU A 26 -34.24 -9.06 -9.69
CA LEU A 26 -33.75 -8.72 -8.34
C LEU A 26 -32.29 -9.18 -8.12
N LYS A 27 -31.95 -10.39 -8.57
CA LYS A 27 -30.58 -10.91 -8.49
C LYS A 27 -29.61 -10.08 -9.33
N ASN A 28 -30.02 -9.67 -10.52
CA ASN A 28 -29.22 -8.83 -11.42
C ASN A 28 -29.00 -7.44 -10.83
N VAL A 29 -30.04 -6.80 -10.30
CA VAL A 29 -29.94 -5.48 -9.63
C VAL A 29 -28.98 -5.53 -8.44
N LYS A 30 -29.04 -6.60 -7.62
CA LYS A 30 -28.07 -6.79 -6.53
C LYS A 30 -26.65 -6.97 -7.05
N LYS A 31 -26.46 -7.75 -8.11
CA LYS A 31 -25.15 -7.98 -8.73
C LYS A 31 -24.56 -6.69 -9.28
N GLU A 32 -25.36 -5.85 -9.94
CA GLU A 32 -24.95 -4.53 -10.43
C GLU A 32 -24.55 -3.60 -9.28
N LYS A 33 -25.35 -3.55 -8.20
CA LYS A 33 -25.02 -2.75 -7.02
C LYS A 33 -23.68 -3.18 -6.40
N TYR A 34 -23.46 -4.48 -6.22
CA TYR A 34 -22.19 -4.99 -5.69
C TYR A 34 -21.01 -4.69 -6.63
N PHE A 35 -21.24 -4.72 -7.94
CA PHE A 35 -20.22 -4.38 -8.92
C PHE A 35 -19.81 -2.90 -8.81
N GLU A 36 -20.78 -1.98 -8.71
CA GLU A 36 -20.51 -0.55 -8.56
C GLU A 36 -19.83 -0.22 -7.22
N GLU A 37 -20.28 -0.81 -6.10
CA GLU A 37 -19.62 -0.64 -4.79
C GLU A 37 -18.16 -1.11 -4.84
N ARG A 38 -17.90 -2.28 -5.42
CA ARG A 38 -16.56 -2.82 -5.59
C ARG A 38 -15.67 -1.95 -6.46
N LYS A 39 -16.19 -1.48 -7.60
CA LYS A 39 -15.50 -0.58 -8.52
C LYS A 39 -15.11 0.73 -7.84
N GLN A 40 -16.02 1.31 -7.05
CA GLN A 40 -15.74 2.52 -6.28
C GLN A 40 -14.61 2.30 -5.28
N ILE A 41 -14.65 1.19 -4.51
CA ILE A 41 -13.60 0.84 -3.55
C ILE A 41 -12.24 0.67 -4.24
N TYR A 42 -12.21 0.04 -5.41
CA TYR A 42 -10.96 -0.17 -6.16
C TYR A 42 -10.37 1.14 -6.68
N TYR A 43 -11.18 2.06 -7.18
CA TYR A 43 -10.68 3.37 -7.60
C TYR A 43 -10.13 4.19 -6.44
N GLU A 44 -10.83 4.15 -5.31
CA GLU A 44 -10.36 4.84 -4.12
C GLU A 44 -9.05 4.23 -3.61
N LEU A 45 -8.97 2.91 -3.49
CA LEU A 45 -7.74 2.24 -3.08
C LEU A 45 -6.60 2.57 -4.05
N ALA A 46 -6.82 2.49 -5.36
CA ALA A 46 -5.83 2.83 -6.37
C ALA A 46 -5.34 4.29 -6.28
N SER A 47 -6.18 5.22 -5.81
CA SER A 47 -5.79 6.61 -5.59
C SER A 47 -4.91 6.82 -4.34
N ILE A 48 -4.92 5.85 -3.43
CA ILE A 48 -4.12 5.85 -2.20
C ILE A 48 -2.75 5.21 -2.43
N LEU A 49 -2.68 4.20 -3.30
CA LEU A 49 -1.45 3.43 -3.55
C LEU A 49 -0.27 4.35 -3.91
N PRO A 50 0.95 4.00 -3.46
CA PRO A 50 2.14 4.78 -3.79
C PRO A 50 2.38 4.79 -5.31
N ILE A 51 2.85 5.92 -5.81
CA ILE A 51 3.22 6.07 -7.22
C ILE A 51 4.59 5.41 -7.42
N ILE A 52 4.61 4.30 -8.16
CA ILE A 52 5.77 3.42 -8.35
C ILE A 52 7.03 4.20 -8.76
N ASP A 53 6.90 5.13 -9.72
CA ASP A 53 8.06 5.83 -10.30
C ASP A 53 8.70 6.82 -9.32
N THR A 54 7.91 7.37 -8.40
CA THR A 54 8.36 8.44 -7.50
C THR A 54 8.56 7.98 -6.07
N CYS A 55 8.07 6.79 -5.70
CA CYS A 55 8.09 6.35 -4.32
C CYS A 55 9.53 6.21 -3.79
N ILE A 56 9.73 6.74 -2.59
CA ILE A 56 10.97 6.60 -1.83
C ILE A 56 10.83 5.43 -0.87
N THR A 57 11.85 4.58 -0.80
CA THR A 57 11.95 3.49 0.17
C THR A 57 13.25 3.61 0.97
N GLN A 58 13.29 3.06 2.17
CA GLN A 58 14.49 2.97 3.01
C GLN A 58 15.62 2.25 2.27
N SER A 59 15.28 1.27 1.44
CA SER A 59 16.27 0.55 0.61
C SER A 59 16.95 1.40 -0.46
N ASP A 60 16.44 2.59 -0.80
CA ASP A 60 17.09 3.46 -1.79
C ASP A 60 18.36 4.16 -1.22
N TYR A 61 18.47 4.29 0.11
CA TYR A 61 19.55 5.06 0.73
C TYR A 61 20.17 4.42 2.00
N LEU A 62 19.63 3.30 2.49
CA LEU A 62 20.14 2.57 3.67
C LEU A 62 20.69 1.15 3.37
N GLN A 63 21.00 0.80 2.12
CA GLN A 63 21.40 -0.57 1.73
C GLN A 63 22.57 -1.15 2.54
N ASP A 64 23.54 -0.30 2.90
CA ASP A 64 24.75 -0.62 3.65
C ASP A 64 24.67 -0.17 5.12
N CYS A 65 23.53 0.36 5.55
CA CYS A 65 23.36 0.96 6.87
C CYS A 65 22.27 0.26 7.68
N GLN A 66 22.68 -0.60 8.60
CA GLN A 66 21.76 -1.29 9.50
C GLN A 66 21.43 -0.41 10.70
N LEU A 67 20.21 0.12 10.73
CA LEU A 67 19.67 0.89 11.83
C LEU A 67 18.46 0.15 12.42
N GLY A 68 18.46 -0.05 13.74
CA GLY A 68 17.35 -0.68 14.44
C GLY A 68 16.17 0.26 14.64
N GLY A 69 14.98 -0.33 14.87
CA GLY A 69 13.76 0.40 15.20
C GLY A 69 12.96 0.89 13.98
N THR A 70 11.91 1.65 14.26
CA THR A 70 11.03 2.23 13.23
C THR A 70 11.78 3.28 12.41
N ALA A 71 11.23 3.67 11.26
CA ALA A 71 11.72 4.83 10.52
C ALA A 71 11.91 6.07 11.43
N GLU A 72 10.93 6.37 12.29
CA GLU A 72 11.04 7.48 13.25
C GLU A 72 12.17 7.34 14.27
N ASN A 73 12.54 6.11 14.66
CA ASN A 73 13.72 5.92 15.51
C ASN A 73 15.02 6.10 14.72
N LYS A 74 15.04 5.66 13.45
CA LYS A 74 16.23 5.69 12.60
C LYS A 74 16.72 7.11 12.33
N ILE A 75 15.83 8.09 12.16
CA ILE A 75 16.26 9.48 11.94
C ILE A 75 17.08 10.01 13.12
N VAL A 76 16.65 9.71 14.35
CA VAL A 76 17.37 10.12 15.57
C VAL A 76 18.74 9.44 15.62
N ILE A 77 18.83 8.15 15.28
CA ILE A 77 20.11 7.43 15.24
C ILE A 77 21.05 8.03 14.19
N MET A 78 20.52 8.40 13.02
CA MET A 78 21.32 9.06 11.98
C MET A 78 21.81 10.44 12.42
N GLU A 79 20.96 11.24 13.06
CA GLU A 79 21.33 12.55 13.61
C GLU A 79 22.40 12.42 14.71
N MET A 80 22.30 11.40 15.59
CA MET A 80 23.34 11.10 16.57
C MET A 80 24.68 10.71 15.91
N LYS A 81 24.64 9.91 14.84
CA LYS A 81 25.85 9.50 14.10
C LYS A 81 26.50 10.66 13.35
N LEU A 82 25.69 11.55 12.77
CA LEU A 82 26.16 12.79 12.16
C LEU A 82 26.89 13.63 13.20
N HIS A 83 26.25 13.87 14.35
CA HIS A 83 26.83 14.68 15.42
C HIS A 83 28.14 14.10 15.96
N ASP A 84 28.21 12.78 16.15
CA ASP A 84 29.44 12.08 16.55
C ASP A 84 30.56 12.23 15.50
N ALA A 85 30.24 12.18 14.21
CA ALA A 85 31.22 12.41 13.14
C ALA A 85 31.71 13.87 13.08
N GLU A 86 30.82 14.85 13.27
CA GLU A 86 31.15 16.27 13.35
C GLU A 86 32.08 16.58 14.54
N ASP A 87 31.76 16.03 15.71
CA ASP A 87 32.59 16.18 16.91
C ASP A 87 33.97 15.55 16.73
N ARG A 88 34.05 14.37 16.11
CA ARG A 88 35.34 13.75 15.73
C ARG A 88 36.16 14.65 14.82
N LEU A 89 35.55 15.21 13.77
CA LEU A 89 36.25 16.09 12.83
C LEU A 89 36.80 17.32 13.54
N LYS A 90 36.03 17.92 14.45
CA LYS A 90 36.48 19.08 15.25
C LYS A 90 37.68 18.74 16.13
N ILE A 91 37.66 17.60 16.82
CA ILE A 91 38.79 17.13 17.63
C ILE A 91 40.03 16.91 16.74
N MET A 92 39.85 16.31 15.55
CA MET A 92 40.96 16.07 14.61
C MET A 92 41.59 17.37 14.11
N GLN A 93 40.79 18.40 13.84
CA GLN A 93 41.27 19.74 13.46
C GLN A 93 42.14 20.37 14.56
N GLU A 94 41.80 20.14 15.83
CA GLU A 94 42.54 20.67 16.98
C GLU A 94 43.85 19.88 17.27
N SER A 95 43.93 18.62 16.85
CA SER A 95 45.01 17.68 17.23
C SER A 95 46.02 17.36 16.12
N GLN A 96 46.04 18.12 15.01
CA GLN A 96 46.99 17.99 13.89
C GLN A 96 47.02 16.60 13.22
N HIS A 97 45.85 15.98 13.03
CA HIS A 97 45.72 14.75 12.23
C HIS A 97 46.11 14.95 10.76
N THR A 98 46.36 13.85 10.05
CA THR A 98 46.66 13.93 8.62
C THR A 98 45.41 14.32 7.81
N TYR A 99 45.63 15.06 6.73
CA TYR A 99 44.56 15.49 5.82
C TYR A 99 43.69 14.32 5.33
N ASN A 100 44.30 13.15 5.05
CA ASN A 100 43.57 11.97 4.58
C ASN A 100 42.59 11.44 5.63
N GLU A 101 42.97 11.40 6.91
CA GLU A 101 42.10 10.94 8.00
C GLU A 101 40.91 11.89 8.18
N MET A 102 41.16 13.21 8.10
CA MET A 102 40.09 14.20 8.18
C MET A 102 39.13 14.12 6.99
N HIS A 103 39.66 13.90 5.78
CA HIS A 103 38.86 13.79 4.57
C HIS A 103 37.90 12.58 4.59
N GLU A 104 38.33 11.46 5.17
CA GLU A 104 37.45 10.30 5.38
C GLU A 104 36.25 10.63 6.27
N VAL A 105 36.46 11.42 7.33
CA VAL A 105 35.38 11.87 8.23
C VAL A 105 34.45 12.88 7.53
N GLU A 106 34.99 13.78 6.70
CA GLU A 106 34.16 14.70 5.89
C GLU A 106 33.24 13.95 4.91
N ILE A 107 33.74 12.86 4.31
CA ILE A 107 32.94 11.97 3.46
C ILE A 107 31.85 11.29 4.29
N GLU A 108 32.17 10.82 5.49
CA GLU A 108 31.19 10.23 6.41
C GLU A 108 30.07 11.21 6.77
N ILE A 109 30.41 12.45 7.14
CA ILE A 109 29.47 13.53 7.43
C ILE A 109 28.54 13.76 6.24
N SER A 110 29.12 13.92 5.04
CA SER A 110 28.35 14.16 3.81
C SER A 110 27.37 13.02 3.50
N ASN A 111 27.79 11.77 3.75
CA ASN A 111 26.93 10.59 3.59
C ASN A 111 25.79 10.58 4.60
N TRP A 112 26.03 10.95 5.86
CA TRP A 112 24.99 11.06 6.88
C TRP A 112 24.00 12.18 6.56
N GLU A 113 24.46 13.36 6.16
CA GLU A 113 23.61 14.46 5.72
C GLU A 113 22.68 14.04 4.57
N TYR A 114 23.22 13.35 3.56
CA TYR A 114 22.44 12.80 2.46
C TYR A 114 21.36 11.83 2.94
N ARG A 115 21.72 10.85 3.79
CA ARG A 115 20.79 9.86 4.32
C ARG A 115 19.68 10.50 5.16
N ILE A 116 20.03 11.45 6.03
CA ILE A 116 19.07 12.18 6.87
C ILE A 116 18.08 12.96 6.00
N LYS A 117 18.57 13.64 4.96
CA LYS A 117 17.71 14.37 4.02
C LYS A 117 16.72 13.42 3.33
N ARG A 118 17.20 12.33 2.73
CA ARG A 118 16.36 11.34 2.05
C ARG A 118 15.37 10.66 3.00
N HIS A 119 15.78 10.40 4.23
CA HIS A 119 14.92 9.80 5.24
C HIS A 119 13.80 10.74 5.71
N LYS A 120 14.05 12.06 5.79
CA LYS A 120 13.00 13.05 6.08
C LYS A 120 11.97 13.11 4.97
N GLU A 121 12.40 13.06 3.70
CA GLU A 121 11.51 12.97 2.54
C GLU A 121 10.66 11.68 2.59
N TYR A 122 11.29 10.54 2.89
CA TYR A 122 10.61 9.26 3.10
C TYR A 122 9.55 9.30 4.21
N LEU A 123 9.90 9.85 5.39
CA LEU A 123 8.97 9.94 6.53
C LEU A 123 7.73 10.77 6.19
N GLN A 124 7.89 11.83 5.40
CA GLN A 124 6.77 12.61 4.91
C GLN A 124 5.87 11.80 3.99
N GLU A 125 6.44 11.19 2.94
CA GLU A 125 5.67 10.40 1.96
C GLU A 125 4.96 9.22 2.62
N MET A 126 5.69 8.45 3.44
CA MET A 126 5.15 7.27 4.11
C MET A 126 4.12 7.65 5.18
N GLY A 127 4.30 8.78 5.86
CA GLY A 127 3.33 9.31 6.81
C GLY A 127 2.00 9.68 6.14
N GLU A 128 2.05 10.32 4.96
CA GLU A 128 0.85 10.61 4.17
C GLU A 128 0.16 9.33 3.68
N LEU A 129 0.93 8.35 3.20
CA LEU A 129 0.42 7.06 2.76
C LEU A 129 -0.28 6.31 3.90
N HIS A 130 0.38 6.18 5.06
CA HIS A 130 -0.17 5.54 6.24
C HIS A 130 -1.46 6.20 6.70
N LYS A 131 -1.52 7.53 6.71
CA LYS A 131 -2.74 8.26 7.07
C LYS A 131 -3.90 7.92 6.13
N LYS A 132 -3.68 7.95 4.81
CA LYS A 132 -4.71 7.61 3.82
C LYS A 132 -5.18 6.16 3.95
N LEU A 133 -4.26 5.22 4.20
CA LEU A 133 -4.61 3.82 4.45
C LEU A 133 -5.38 3.64 5.76
N GLU A 134 -5.01 4.36 6.82
CA GLU A 134 -5.73 4.31 8.09
C GLU A 134 -7.15 4.89 7.96
N GLU A 135 -7.33 5.98 7.20
CA GLU A 135 -8.64 6.55 6.87
C GLU A 135 -9.49 5.56 6.05
N PHE A 136 -8.88 4.89 5.07
CA PHE A 136 -9.54 3.82 4.30
C PHE A 136 -10.01 2.68 5.20
N ASP A 137 -9.18 2.24 6.14
CA ASP A 137 -9.51 1.18 7.10
C ASP A 137 -10.64 1.59 8.05
N LYS A 138 -10.54 2.79 8.65
CA LYS A 138 -11.53 3.33 9.60
C LYS A 138 -12.88 3.63 8.96
N SER A 139 -12.91 3.97 7.66
CA SER A 139 -14.15 4.24 6.94
C SER A 139 -15.03 2.99 6.70
N GLY A 140 -14.53 1.80 7.05
CA GLY A 140 -15.20 0.53 6.81
C GLY A 140 -14.99 -0.02 5.39
N LYS A 141 -14.28 0.71 4.52
CA LYS A 141 -14.01 0.31 3.13
C LYS A 141 -13.13 -0.92 3.05
N LYS A 142 -12.21 -1.15 3.99
CA LYS A 142 -11.48 -2.43 4.12
C LYS A 142 -12.42 -3.62 4.35
N ASN A 143 -13.48 -3.45 5.13
CA ASN A 143 -14.46 -4.51 5.35
C ASN A 143 -15.26 -4.78 4.06
N LEU A 144 -15.65 -3.72 3.35
CA LEU A 144 -16.30 -3.86 2.05
C LEU A 144 -15.38 -4.50 1.01
N LEU A 145 -14.10 -4.12 1.00
CA LEU A 145 -13.05 -4.75 0.17
C LEU A 145 -12.99 -6.25 0.46
N ARG A 146 -12.93 -6.64 1.74
CA ARG A 146 -12.92 -8.04 2.15
C ARG A 146 -14.18 -8.81 1.73
N LEU A 147 -15.35 -8.17 1.72
CA LEU A 147 -16.62 -8.80 1.39
C LEU A 147 -16.85 -8.94 -0.12
N PHE A 148 -16.45 -7.93 -0.91
CA PHE A 148 -16.79 -7.84 -2.31
C PHE A 148 -15.66 -8.20 -3.26
N ALA A 149 -14.40 -8.09 -2.83
CA ALA A 149 -13.26 -8.41 -3.67
C ALA A 149 -13.07 -9.92 -3.80
N SER A 150 -12.49 -10.37 -4.92
CA SER A 150 -12.02 -11.76 -5.00
C SER A 150 -10.89 -12.03 -4.01
N ALA A 151 -10.71 -13.31 -3.68
CA ALA A 151 -9.64 -13.76 -2.81
C ALA A 151 -8.25 -13.30 -3.29
N ARG A 152 -8.02 -13.20 -4.62
CA ARG A 152 -6.76 -12.72 -5.18
C ARG A 152 -6.50 -11.25 -4.86
N VAL A 153 -7.51 -10.39 -5.01
CA VAL A 153 -7.41 -8.97 -4.67
C VAL A 153 -7.19 -8.80 -3.17
N TRP A 154 -7.96 -9.52 -2.34
CA TRP A 154 -7.82 -9.46 -0.90
C TRP A 154 -6.42 -9.88 -0.44
N ASN A 155 -5.92 -11.02 -0.93
CA ASN A 155 -4.59 -11.51 -0.57
C ASN A 155 -3.50 -10.51 -1.02
N SER A 156 -3.59 -9.98 -2.24
CA SER A 156 -2.62 -9.00 -2.74
C SER A 156 -2.62 -7.70 -1.94
N TYR A 157 -3.78 -7.25 -1.44
CA TYR A 157 -3.87 -6.10 -0.55
C TYR A 157 -3.21 -6.39 0.82
N VAL A 158 -3.43 -7.58 1.37
CA VAL A 158 -2.79 -7.99 2.64
C VAL A 158 -1.27 -8.07 2.47
N GLU A 159 -0.78 -8.67 1.39
CA GLU A 159 0.65 -8.75 1.08
C GLU A 159 1.28 -7.36 0.98
N LEU A 160 0.64 -6.42 0.26
CA LEU A 160 1.10 -5.04 0.19
C LEU A 160 1.12 -4.38 1.58
N SER A 161 0.07 -4.58 2.38
CA SER A 161 -0.02 -4.00 3.72
C SER A 161 1.10 -4.51 4.63
N VAL A 162 1.46 -5.79 4.53
CA VAL A 162 2.60 -6.38 5.26
C VAL A 162 3.91 -5.83 4.74
N ALA A 163 4.08 -5.70 3.42
CA ALA A 163 5.28 -5.15 2.82
C ALA A 163 5.51 -3.70 3.25
N LEU A 164 4.49 -2.85 3.24
CA LEU A 164 4.56 -1.46 3.72
C LEU A 164 4.85 -1.37 5.22
N HIS A 165 4.26 -2.27 6.02
CA HIS A 165 4.55 -2.36 7.44
C HIS A 165 6.02 -2.73 7.67
N ASN A 166 6.50 -3.78 7.02
CA ASN A 166 7.88 -4.21 7.12
C ASN A 166 8.83 -3.13 6.60
N GLU A 167 8.52 -2.46 5.50
CA GLU A 167 9.28 -1.33 4.97
C GLU A 167 9.43 -0.21 6.00
N TYR A 168 8.40 0.10 6.78
CA TYR A 168 8.48 1.14 7.83
C TYR A 168 9.26 0.69 9.07
N TYR A 169 9.03 -0.55 9.54
CA TYR A 169 9.59 -1.07 10.78
C TYR A 169 10.98 -1.71 10.61
N CYS A 170 11.26 -2.29 9.45
CA CYS A 170 12.47 -3.02 9.13
C CYS A 170 13.13 -2.33 7.92
N ASN A 171 14.39 -1.91 8.04
CA ASN A 171 15.18 -1.52 6.87
C ASN A 171 15.81 -2.74 6.17
N LEU A 172 15.53 -3.96 6.66
CA LEU A 172 16.09 -5.22 6.19
C LEU A 172 14.96 -6.12 5.69
N GLY A 173 15.09 -6.57 4.44
CA GLY A 173 14.25 -7.63 3.87
C GLY A 173 13.09 -7.16 2.99
N VAL A 174 12.81 -5.86 2.92
CA VAL A 174 11.92 -5.28 1.89
C VAL A 174 12.73 -4.27 1.09
N VAL A 175 12.77 -4.46 -0.22
CA VAL A 175 13.37 -3.52 -1.17
C VAL A 175 12.30 -2.82 -1.99
N LYS A 176 12.68 -1.74 -2.67
CA LYS A 176 11.77 -0.99 -3.54
C LYS A 176 11.04 -1.88 -4.53
N GLU A 177 11.74 -2.85 -5.11
CA GLU A 177 11.20 -3.80 -6.08
C GLU A 177 10.06 -4.63 -5.49
N ASP A 178 10.11 -4.98 -4.21
CA ASP A 178 9.05 -5.74 -3.54
C ASP A 178 7.77 -4.89 -3.41
N ILE A 179 7.92 -3.62 -3.00
CA ILE A 179 6.77 -2.68 -2.92
C ILE A 179 6.15 -2.50 -4.31
N VAL A 180 6.98 -2.26 -5.33
CA VAL A 180 6.54 -2.11 -6.72
C VAL A 180 5.82 -3.37 -7.21
N HIS A 181 6.35 -4.56 -6.88
CA HIS A 181 5.73 -5.83 -7.22
C HIS A 181 4.32 -5.96 -6.61
N HIS A 182 4.18 -5.70 -5.31
CA HIS A 182 2.91 -5.83 -4.61
C HIS A 182 1.86 -4.80 -5.08
N VAL A 183 2.27 -3.55 -5.38
CA VAL A 183 1.38 -2.53 -5.95
C VAL A 183 0.88 -2.95 -7.33
N ASN A 184 1.78 -3.38 -8.21
CA ASN A 184 1.42 -3.83 -9.56
C ASN A 184 0.48 -5.03 -9.54
N ASN A 185 0.74 -6.02 -8.69
CA ASN A 185 -0.13 -7.17 -8.52
C ASN A 185 -1.53 -6.78 -8.06
N LEU A 186 -1.63 -5.88 -7.07
CA LEU A 186 -2.92 -5.44 -6.57
C LEU A 186 -3.72 -4.73 -7.67
N ILE A 187 -3.09 -3.82 -8.41
CA ILE A 187 -3.72 -3.13 -9.55
C ILE A 187 -4.15 -4.14 -10.63
N PHE A 188 -3.29 -5.09 -10.96
CA PHE A 188 -3.59 -6.13 -11.94
C PHE A 188 -4.80 -6.98 -11.53
N TYR A 189 -4.83 -7.47 -10.28
CA TYR A 189 -5.94 -8.27 -9.80
C TYR A 189 -7.24 -7.46 -9.68
N MET A 190 -7.19 -6.20 -9.24
CA MET A 190 -8.38 -5.33 -9.23
C MET A 190 -8.95 -5.15 -10.64
N ARG A 191 -8.10 -4.94 -11.65
CA ARG A 191 -8.54 -4.82 -13.05
C ARG A 191 -9.22 -6.09 -13.54
N ASN A 192 -8.61 -7.26 -13.31
CA ASN A 192 -9.18 -8.54 -13.72
C ASN A 192 -10.50 -8.83 -13.01
N ASP A 193 -10.60 -8.48 -11.71
CA ASP A 193 -11.79 -8.71 -10.92
C ASP A 193 -12.99 -7.85 -11.37
N LEU A 194 -12.73 -6.69 -12.00
CA LEU A 194 -13.74 -5.85 -12.65
C LEU A 194 -14.13 -6.32 -14.06
N GLN A 195 -13.32 -7.15 -14.71
CA GLN A 195 -13.62 -7.62 -16.08
C GLN A 195 -14.62 -8.79 -16.09
N GLY A 196 -14.73 -9.54 -14.99
CA GLY A 196 -15.68 -10.65 -14.85
C GLY A 196 -15.18 -11.96 -15.43
#